data_AF-A0A4R4TLY1-F1
#
_entry.id   AF-A0A4R4TLY1-F1
#
_cell.length_a   1.000
_cell.length_b   1.000
_cell.length_c   1.000
_cell.angle_alpha   90.00
_cell.angle_beta   90.00
_cell.angle_gamma   90.00
#
_symmetry.space_group_name_H-M   'P 1'
#
loop_
_entity.id
_entity.type
_entity.pdbx_description
1 polymer ?
#
loop_
_entity_poly.entity_id
_entity_poly.type
_entity_poly.pdbx_seq_one_letter_code
_entity_poly.pdbx_strand_id
1 'polypeptide(L)'
;MSEEDYAAHVLRAALRPPGVAREAAPPSRRPDGATVAALRRDKVAFTVLAAAERLGLPLGDEAAAELARLRDRDRVLNRELITINRRLAATGIEYVLLRGSALGRRYPPGHVRQFNDVDILLRRGADLPVALRALGEVGYYVARPVVCRRQAADLWAAVALNKRVPDLDHPMYLDLLTLGPAVDRVRALPLPESAWLSLESRGRGEHPPVLPLDWQTVVFAVELVEREGSYSLRDQLDLLVLARRGARWPLVWNRLRPVPEARGALISLWRKTRSGLLGDALGSSTGPLWATPPQGSRTPVGRRSDVPGRWRRRVVAALESVVRGSRSVGTPALARRVVTSLPAGPWFRLGLPVFLLPVPPRVRGSGRVAAAAGLPGYEALLYPLVPRGYSAIAFVPSPAPESAGTHSSAGPDDPKVEPPCT
;
A
#
# COMPACT_ATOMS: atom_id res chain seq x y z
N MET A 1 17.59 8.90 -26.36
CA MET A 1 16.81 7.87 -25.63
C MET A 1 16.53 8.44 -24.25
N SER A 2 15.27 8.60 -23.91
CA SER A 2 14.86 9.06 -22.57
C SER A 2 15.10 7.97 -21.52
N GLU A 3 15.03 8.33 -20.23
CA GLU A 3 15.12 7.38 -19.12
C GLU A 3 13.97 6.36 -19.15
N GLU A 4 12.77 6.81 -19.55
CA GLU A 4 11.58 5.96 -19.71
C GLU A 4 11.77 4.97 -20.88
N ASP A 5 12.38 5.42 -21.99
CA ASP A 5 12.73 4.54 -23.11
C ASP A 5 13.75 3.47 -22.69
N TYR A 6 14.81 3.84 -21.95
CA TYR A 6 15.79 2.88 -21.44
C TYR A 6 15.11 1.79 -20.61
N ALA A 7 14.31 2.21 -19.62
CA ALA A 7 13.58 1.30 -18.75
C ALA A 7 12.70 0.36 -19.58
N ALA A 8 11.89 0.90 -20.47
CA ALA A 8 10.98 0.10 -21.27
C ALA A 8 11.68 -0.84 -22.25
N HIS A 9 12.82 -0.46 -22.83
CA HIS A 9 13.59 -1.37 -23.69
C HIS A 9 14.21 -2.53 -22.91
N VAL A 10 14.82 -2.26 -21.76
CA VAL A 10 15.36 -3.30 -20.87
C VAL A 10 14.25 -4.25 -20.42
N LEU A 11 13.11 -3.70 -19.99
CA LEU A 11 11.97 -4.49 -19.53
C LEU A 11 11.36 -5.31 -20.66
N ARG A 12 11.19 -4.75 -21.86
CA ARG A 12 10.70 -5.49 -23.05
C ARG A 12 11.60 -6.68 -23.37
N ALA A 13 12.92 -6.47 -23.38
CA ALA A 13 13.88 -7.55 -23.62
C ALA A 13 13.84 -8.62 -22.51
N ALA A 14 13.77 -8.20 -21.25
CA ALA A 14 13.74 -9.09 -20.09
C ALA A 14 12.45 -9.90 -19.97
N LEU A 15 11.33 -9.33 -20.40
CA LEU A 15 9.99 -9.91 -20.35
C LEU A 15 9.64 -10.67 -21.64
N ARG A 16 10.55 -10.88 -22.58
CA ARG A 16 10.22 -11.56 -23.83
C ARG A 16 9.88 -13.04 -23.59
N PRO A 17 8.81 -13.58 -24.21
CA PRO A 17 8.57 -15.02 -24.21
C PRO A 17 9.72 -15.78 -24.89
N PRO A 18 10.04 -17.00 -24.43
CA PRO A 18 11.00 -17.86 -25.13
C PRO A 18 10.53 -18.10 -26.58
N GLY A 19 11.46 -18.04 -27.54
CA GLY A 19 11.20 -18.38 -28.95
C GLY A 19 10.71 -17.23 -29.87
N VAL A 20 10.54 -16.01 -29.37
CA VAL A 20 10.22 -14.84 -30.22
C VAL A 20 11.51 -14.23 -30.79
N ALA A 21 11.60 -14.11 -32.12
CA ALA A 21 12.78 -13.59 -32.84
C ALA A 21 13.24 -12.21 -32.33
N ARG A 22 14.55 -11.94 -32.30
CA ARG A 22 15.16 -10.72 -31.73
C ARG A 22 14.88 -9.48 -32.59
N GLU A 23 13.72 -8.84 -32.45
CA GLU A 23 13.39 -7.64 -33.26
C GLU A 23 14.14 -6.36 -32.89
N ALA A 24 14.67 -6.23 -31.66
CA ALA A 24 15.53 -5.10 -31.30
C ALA A 24 16.50 -5.54 -30.19
N ALA A 25 17.79 -5.25 -30.37
CA ALA A 25 18.76 -5.41 -29.31
C ALA A 25 18.42 -4.44 -28.17
N PRO A 26 18.52 -4.86 -26.89
CA PRO A 26 18.47 -3.91 -25.78
C PRO A 26 19.53 -2.82 -25.96
N PRO A 27 19.31 -1.62 -25.39
CA PRO A 27 20.25 -0.52 -25.52
C PRO A 27 21.63 -0.93 -25.03
N SER A 28 22.65 -0.66 -25.84
CA SER A 28 24.07 -0.86 -25.46
C SER A 28 24.59 0.24 -24.52
N ARG A 29 23.82 1.33 -24.36
CA ARG A 29 24.16 2.46 -23.49
C ARG A 29 24.08 2.07 -22.01
N ARG A 30 25.11 2.43 -21.25
CA ARG A 30 25.13 2.35 -19.78
C ARG A 30 24.18 3.39 -19.18
N PRO A 31 23.36 3.03 -18.17
CA PRO A 31 22.55 3.99 -17.44
C PRO A 31 23.48 4.96 -16.69
N ASP A 32 23.32 6.26 -16.94
CA ASP A 32 24.02 7.33 -16.21
C ASP A 32 23.24 7.72 -14.93
N GLY A 33 23.79 8.65 -14.15
CA GLY A 33 23.17 9.08 -12.89
C GLY A 33 21.78 9.70 -13.05
N ALA A 34 21.53 10.43 -14.15
CA ALA A 34 20.20 10.94 -14.46
C ALA A 34 19.20 9.79 -14.69
N THR A 35 19.61 8.75 -15.43
CA THR A 35 18.83 7.54 -15.64
C THR A 35 18.55 6.82 -14.32
N VAL A 36 19.58 6.62 -13.48
CA VAL A 36 19.41 5.96 -12.16
C VAL A 36 18.46 6.76 -11.27
N ALA A 37 18.59 8.10 -11.23
CA ALA A 37 17.71 8.97 -10.46
C ALA A 37 16.24 8.91 -10.93
N ALA A 38 16.01 8.87 -12.24
CA ALA A 38 14.67 8.70 -12.81
C ALA A 38 14.07 7.34 -12.44
N LEU A 39 14.84 6.25 -12.59
CA LEU A 39 14.41 4.90 -12.21
C LEU A 39 14.05 4.78 -10.72
N ARG A 40 14.79 5.48 -9.84
CA ARG A 40 14.49 5.57 -8.40
C ARG A 40 13.17 6.29 -8.15
N ARG A 41 12.95 7.44 -8.82
CA ARG A 41 11.72 8.24 -8.71
C ARG A 41 10.48 7.43 -9.09
N ASP A 42 10.60 6.64 -10.15
CA ASP A 42 9.51 5.80 -10.66
C ASP A 42 9.38 4.44 -9.94
N LYS A 43 10.24 4.19 -8.94
CA LYS A 43 10.26 2.97 -8.13
C LYS A 43 10.41 1.69 -8.96
N VAL A 44 11.20 1.76 -10.03
CA VAL A 44 11.49 0.63 -10.94
C VAL A 44 12.99 0.31 -11.04
N ALA A 45 13.86 1.05 -10.34
CA ALA A 45 15.31 0.86 -10.36
C ALA A 45 15.71 -0.60 -10.11
N PHE A 46 15.18 -1.25 -9.07
CA PHE A 46 15.59 -2.63 -8.78
C PHE A 46 15.20 -3.57 -9.93
N THR A 47 13.98 -3.42 -10.43
CA THR A 47 13.44 -4.26 -11.51
C THR A 47 14.23 -4.07 -12.81
N VAL A 48 14.54 -2.83 -13.19
CA VAL A 48 15.24 -2.51 -14.44
C VAL A 48 16.71 -2.87 -14.36
N LEU A 49 17.41 -2.53 -13.28
CA LEU A 49 18.85 -2.78 -13.16
C LEU A 49 19.15 -4.28 -13.02
N ALA A 50 18.35 -5.03 -12.26
CA ALA A 50 18.49 -6.49 -12.20
C ALA A 50 18.20 -7.16 -13.55
N ALA A 51 17.23 -6.63 -14.30
CA ALA A 51 16.94 -7.09 -15.66
C ALA A 51 18.11 -6.79 -16.62
N ALA A 52 18.70 -5.59 -16.54
CA ALA A 52 19.84 -5.19 -17.35
C ALA A 52 21.07 -6.09 -17.07
N GLU A 53 21.40 -6.32 -15.80
CA GLU A 53 22.51 -7.20 -15.40
C GLU A 53 22.30 -8.64 -15.92
N ARG A 54 21.08 -9.19 -15.78
CA ARG A 54 20.74 -10.53 -16.30
C ARG A 54 20.86 -10.64 -17.82
N LEU A 55 20.58 -9.56 -18.54
CA LEU A 55 20.75 -9.47 -19.98
C LEU A 55 22.21 -9.26 -20.41
N GLY A 56 23.15 -9.14 -19.46
CA GLY A 56 24.55 -8.83 -19.73
C GLY A 56 24.79 -7.40 -20.20
N LEU A 57 23.85 -6.49 -19.92
CA LEU A 57 24.00 -5.07 -20.26
C LEU A 57 24.99 -4.41 -19.31
N PRO A 58 25.85 -3.51 -19.82
CA PRO A 58 26.84 -2.87 -18.97
C PRO A 58 26.14 -1.90 -18.00
N LEU A 59 26.35 -2.11 -16.71
CA LEU A 59 26.01 -1.16 -15.66
C LEU A 59 27.21 -0.25 -15.42
N GLY A 60 27.01 1.07 -15.38
CA GLY A 60 28.04 1.98 -14.85
C GLY A 60 28.15 1.83 -13.32
N ASP A 61 29.21 2.38 -12.73
CA ASP A 61 29.51 2.22 -11.30
C ASP A 61 28.35 2.65 -10.39
N GLU A 62 27.69 3.77 -10.71
CA GLU A 62 26.54 4.25 -9.94
C GLU A 62 25.34 3.29 -10.00
N ALA A 63 25.05 2.73 -11.18
CA ALA A 63 23.97 1.78 -11.36
C ALA A 63 24.28 0.43 -10.69
N ALA A 64 25.54 -0.01 -10.72
CA ALA A 64 26.00 -1.20 -10.01
C ALA A 64 25.90 -1.02 -8.49
N ALA A 65 26.35 0.12 -7.97
CA ALA A 65 26.23 0.46 -6.56
C ALA A 65 24.77 0.54 -6.10
N GLU A 66 23.88 1.14 -6.91
CA GLU A 66 22.45 1.18 -6.61
C GLU A 66 21.82 -0.21 -6.62
N LEU A 67 22.17 -1.06 -7.58
CA LEU A 67 21.69 -2.45 -7.63
C LEU A 67 22.14 -3.24 -6.39
N ALA A 68 23.39 -3.08 -5.95
CA ALA A 68 23.90 -3.70 -4.74
C ALA A 68 23.12 -3.25 -3.50
N ARG A 69 22.93 -1.94 -3.33
CA ARG A 69 22.13 -1.37 -2.23
C ARG A 69 20.68 -1.90 -2.22
N LEU A 70 20.05 -2.02 -3.39
CA LEU A 70 18.69 -2.54 -3.53
C LEU A 70 18.59 -4.04 -3.21
N ARG A 71 19.64 -4.83 -3.51
CA ARG A 71 19.72 -6.25 -3.11
C ARG A 71 19.82 -6.40 -1.60
N ASP A 72 20.64 -5.59 -0.95
CA ASP A 72 20.78 -5.64 0.51
C ASP A 72 19.48 -5.23 1.19
N ARG A 73 18.84 -4.17 0.70
CA ARG A 73 17.49 -3.79 1.12
C ARG A 73 16.49 -4.95 0.97
N ASP A 74 16.44 -5.60 -0.20
CA ASP A 74 15.53 -6.72 -0.44
C ASP A 74 15.77 -7.89 0.51
N ARG A 75 17.04 -8.22 0.81
CA ARG A 75 17.40 -9.22 1.83
C ARG A 75 16.88 -8.85 3.21
N VAL A 76 17.03 -7.59 3.61
CA VAL A 76 16.52 -7.09 4.91
C VAL A 76 14.99 -7.17 4.95
N LEU A 77 14.30 -6.69 3.91
CA LEU A 77 12.84 -6.75 3.81
C LEU A 77 12.32 -8.19 3.88
N ASN A 78 12.98 -9.13 3.21
CA ASN A 78 12.61 -10.54 3.23
C ASN A 78 12.84 -11.19 4.61
N ARG A 79 13.93 -10.85 5.31
CA ARG A 79 14.15 -11.28 6.71
C ARG A 79 13.04 -10.77 7.62
N GLU A 80 12.69 -9.50 7.53
CA GLU A 80 11.60 -8.91 8.33
C GLU A 80 10.24 -9.52 8.00
N LEU A 81 9.95 -9.82 6.73
CA LEU A 81 8.74 -10.54 6.32
C LEU A 81 8.62 -11.92 6.99
N ILE A 82 9.73 -12.66 7.12
CA ILE A 82 9.76 -13.95 7.82
C ILE A 82 9.50 -13.75 9.31
N THR A 83 10.11 -12.74 9.94
CA THR A 83 9.88 -12.40 11.35
C THR A 83 8.42 -12.06 11.61
N ILE A 84 7.83 -11.17 10.80
CA ILE A 84 6.41 -10.81 10.86
C ILE A 84 5.53 -12.06 10.71
N ASN A 85 5.84 -12.90 9.70
CA ASN A 85 5.08 -14.12 9.43
C ASN A 85 5.09 -15.08 10.63
N ARG A 86 6.28 -15.41 11.16
CA ARG A 86 6.41 -16.30 12.32
C ARG A 86 5.61 -15.77 13.50
N ARG A 87 5.68 -14.45 13.72
CA ARG A 87 5.03 -13.81 14.86
C ARG A 87 3.50 -13.77 14.73
N LEU A 88 2.96 -13.41 13.57
CA LEU A 88 1.52 -13.40 13.35
C LEU A 88 0.95 -14.83 13.28
N ALA A 89 1.64 -15.77 12.62
CA ALA A 89 1.21 -17.17 12.56
C ALA A 89 1.10 -17.81 13.96
N ALA A 90 1.99 -17.45 14.89
CA ALA A 90 1.94 -17.94 16.27
C ALA A 90 0.68 -17.49 17.04
N THR A 91 0.00 -16.43 16.60
CA THR A 91 -1.24 -15.95 17.24
C THR A 91 -2.49 -16.69 16.77
N GLY A 92 -2.41 -17.47 15.69
CA GLY A 92 -3.56 -18.14 15.07
C GLY A 92 -4.50 -17.22 14.29
N ILE A 93 -4.21 -15.92 14.17
CA ILE A 93 -5.02 -15.01 13.36
C ILE A 93 -4.83 -15.30 11.87
N GLU A 94 -5.88 -15.04 11.10
CA GLU A 94 -5.85 -15.18 9.64
C GLU A 94 -5.46 -13.86 8.99
N TYR A 95 -4.39 -13.88 8.20
CA TYR A 95 -3.87 -12.71 7.50
C TYR A 95 -3.29 -13.08 6.13
N VAL A 96 -3.09 -12.07 5.28
CA VAL A 96 -2.38 -12.18 4.01
C VAL A 96 -1.49 -10.98 3.77
N LEU A 97 -0.47 -11.18 2.95
CA LEU A 97 0.31 -10.12 2.33
C LEU A 97 -0.50 -9.46 1.21
N LEU A 98 -0.42 -8.14 1.09
CA LEU A 98 -1.07 -7.34 0.06
C LEU A 98 -0.07 -6.56 -0.80
N ARG A 99 -0.64 -5.89 -1.82
CA ARG A 99 0.01 -4.87 -2.65
C ARG A 99 1.40 -5.29 -3.12
N GLY A 100 2.41 -4.45 -2.88
CA GLY A 100 3.68 -4.55 -3.58
C GLY A 100 4.49 -5.79 -3.24
N SER A 101 4.54 -6.14 -1.96
CA SER A 101 5.22 -7.34 -1.48
C SER A 101 4.51 -8.63 -1.92
N ALA A 102 3.17 -8.63 -1.99
CA ALA A 102 2.40 -9.75 -2.55
C ALA A 102 2.54 -9.88 -4.07
N LEU A 103 2.53 -8.76 -4.80
CA LEU A 103 2.73 -8.72 -6.26
C LEU A 103 4.13 -9.20 -6.63
N GLY A 104 5.16 -8.91 -5.83
CA GLY A 104 6.52 -9.42 -6.03
C GLY A 104 6.57 -10.95 -6.14
N ARG A 105 5.73 -11.67 -5.38
CA ARG A 105 5.60 -13.15 -5.47
C ARG A 105 5.02 -13.64 -6.80
N ARG A 106 4.46 -12.75 -7.61
CA ARG A 106 3.91 -13.06 -8.94
C ARG A 106 4.93 -12.81 -10.05
N TYR A 107 6.06 -12.18 -9.78
CA TYR A 107 7.09 -11.96 -10.80
C TYR A 107 7.71 -13.31 -11.21
N PRO A 108 8.13 -13.49 -12.48
CA PRO A 108 8.81 -14.71 -12.91
C PRO A 108 10.11 -14.95 -12.13
N PRO A 109 10.60 -16.19 -12.03
CA PRO A 109 11.91 -16.47 -11.47
C PRO A 109 13.01 -15.57 -12.11
N GLY A 110 13.94 -15.11 -11.28
CA GLY A 110 15.01 -14.19 -11.71
C GLY A 110 14.56 -12.76 -11.99
N HIS A 111 13.28 -12.41 -11.75
CA HIS A 111 12.80 -11.03 -11.80
C HIS A 111 12.43 -10.56 -10.40
N VAL A 112 12.66 -9.27 -10.15
CA VAL A 112 12.44 -8.65 -8.86
C VAL A 112 11.50 -7.47 -9.00
N ARG A 113 10.63 -7.29 -8.00
CA ARG A 113 9.74 -6.13 -7.91
C ARG A 113 10.23 -5.25 -6.78
N GLN A 114 10.46 -3.97 -7.06
CA GLN A 114 10.80 -3.02 -6.01
C GLN A 114 9.57 -2.69 -5.14
N PHE A 115 9.70 -2.87 -3.82
CA PHE A 115 8.75 -2.39 -2.82
C PHE A 115 9.52 -1.83 -1.61
N ASN A 116 8.90 -0.92 -0.89
CA ASN A 116 9.56 -0.17 0.18
C ASN A 116 8.95 -0.43 1.56
N ASP A 117 7.80 -1.08 1.57
CA ASP A 117 6.84 -1.27 2.64
C ASP A 117 6.23 -2.66 2.52
N VAL A 118 5.68 -3.12 3.64
CA VAL A 118 4.93 -4.37 3.73
C VAL A 118 3.48 -4.03 4.02
N ASP A 119 2.55 -4.61 3.26
CA ASP A 119 1.12 -4.46 3.50
C ASP A 119 0.55 -5.80 3.95
N ILE A 120 -0.15 -5.83 5.08
CA ILE A 120 -0.82 -7.01 5.60
C ILE A 120 -2.31 -6.73 5.74
N LEU A 121 -3.12 -7.71 5.39
CA LEU A 121 -4.55 -7.69 5.62
C LEU A 121 -4.95 -8.78 6.59
N LEU A 122 -5.61 -8.39 7.68
CA LEU A 122 -6.29 -9.28 8.59
C LEU A 122 -7.69 -9.59 8.07
N ARG A 123 -8.11 -10.85 8.24
CA ARG A 123 -9.44 -11.30 7.84
C ARG A 123 -10.54 -10.58 8.62
N ARG A 124 -10.35 -10.39 9.92
CA ARG A 124 -11.37 -9.85 10.83
C ARG A 124 -10.85 -8.59 11.51
N GLY A 125 -11.76 -7.66 11.77
CA GLY A 125 -11.40 -6.45 12.50
C GLY A 125 -11.06 -6.71 13.96
N ALA A 126 -11.72 -7.70 14.57
CA ALA A 126 -11.51 -8.12 15.95
C ALA A 126 -10.09 -8.65 16.25
N ASP A 127 -9.35 -9.08 15.23
CA ASP A 127 -7.98 -9.62 15.38
C ASP A 127 -6.94 -8.50 15.52
N LEU A 128 -7.31 -7.24 15.26
CA LEU A 128 -6.38 -6.11 15.25
C LEU A 128 -5.59 -5.95 16.57
N PRO A 129 -6.20 -5.99 17.77
CA PRO A 129 -5.45 -5.86 19.02
C PRO A 129 -4.42 -6.97 19.22
N VAL A 130 -4.74 -8.20 18.80
CA VAL A 130 -3.83 -9.35 18.90
C VAL A 130 -2.65 -9.18 17.94
N ALA A 131 -2.92 -8.77 16.70
CA ALA A 131 -1.89 -8.48 15.70
C ALA A 131 -0.95 -7.34 16.15
N LEU A 132 -1.49 -6.24 16.66
CA LEU A 132 -0.68 -5.10 17.14
C LEU A 132 0.22 -5.49 18.31
N ARG A 133 -0.30 -6.25 19.28
CA ARG A 133 0.50 -6.77 20.39
C ARG A 133 1.63 -7.67 19.89
N ALA A 134 1.31 -8.61 19.01
CA ALA A 134 2.28 -9.55 18.47
C ALA A 134 3.39 -8.85 17.68
N LEU A 135 3.04 -7.86 16.84
CA LEU A 135 4.02 -7.05 16.10
C LEU A 135 4.85 -6.14 17.01
N GLY A 136 4.25 -5.64 18.11
CA GLY A 136 4.95 -4.90 19.15
C GLY A 136 6.11 -5.67 19.77
N GLU A 137 5.93 -6.97 20.01
CA GLU A 137 6.96 -7.84 20.58
C GLU A 137 8.18 -8.04 19.66
N VAL A 138 8.05 -7.77 18.36
CA VAL A 138 9.18 -7.80 17.40
C VAL A 138 9.63 -6.39 16.99
N GLY A 139 9.24 -5.37 17.76
CA GLY A 139 9.75 -4.01 17.69
C GLY A 139 8.96 -3.04 16.79
N TYR A 140 7.78 -3.43 16.28
CA TYR A 140 6.92 -2.50 15.55
C TYR A 140 6.11 -1.61 16.49
N TYR A 141 5.92 -0.35 16.12
CA TYR A 141 5.10 0.60 16.85
C TYR A 141 4.18 1.36 15.90
N VAL A 142 3.04 1.83 16.42
CA VAL A 142 2.09 2.66 15.66
C VAL A 142 2.70 4.02 15.37
N ALA A 143 2.99 4.27 14.10
CA ALA A 143 3.71 5.46 13.64
C ALA A 143 2.79 6.62 13.26
N ARG A 144 1.51 6.34 13.03
CA ARG A 144 0.49 7.32 12.61
C ARG A 144 -0.85 7.05 13.29
N PRO A 145 -1.77 8.03 13.32
CA PRO A 145 -3.13 7.79 13.79
C PRO A 145 -3.76 6.59 13.06
N VAL A 146 -4.35 5.66 13.80
CA VAL A 146 -5.10 4.55 13.22
C VAL A 146 -6.38 5.10 12.64
N VAL A 147 -6.67 4.80 11.38
CA VAL A 147 -7.96 5.13 10.77
C VAL A 147 -8.86 3.93 10.93
N CYS A 148 -10.08 4.11 11.44
CA CYS A 148 -11.04 3.02 11.53
C CYS A 148 -12.48 3.47 11.32
N ARG A 149 -13.35 2.52 10.98
CA ARG A 149 -14.79 2.75 10.83
C ARG A 149 -15.55 1.43 10.96
N ARG A 150 -16.83 1.52 11.29
CA ARG A 150 -17.72 0.37 11.25
C ARG A 150 -18.02 -0.02 9.80
N GLN A 151 -17.78 -1.29 9.47
CA GLN A 151 -18.07 -1.88 8.17
C GLN A 151 -19.00 -3.07 8.40
N ALA A 152 -20.30 -2.87 8.17
CA ALA A 152 -21.35 -3.82 8.54
C ALA A 152 -21.27 -4.19 10.04
N ALA A 153 -21.15 -5.47 10.38
CA ALA A 153 -21.03 -5.95 11.75
C ALA A 153 -19.59 -5.93 12.30
N ASP A 154 -18.59 -5.59 11.47
CA ASP A 154 -17.17 -5.69 11.81
C ASP A 154 -16.46 -4.32 11.72
N LEU A 155 -15.17 -4.31 12.04
CA LEU A 155 -14.29 -3.14 12.07
C LEU A 155 -13.37 -3.14 10.84
N TRP A 156 -13.48 -2.08 10.04
CA TRP A 156 -12.45 -1.75 9.07
C TRP A 156 -11.42 -0.82 9.73
N ALA A 157 -10.14 -1.13 9.63
CA ALA A 157 -9.05 -0.32 10.14
C ALA A 157 -7.84 -0.31 9.20
N ALA A 158 -7.09 0.79 9.24
CA ALA A 158 -5.79 0.96 8.61
C ALA A 158 -4.80 1.52 9.64
N VAL A 159 -3.71 0.80 9.86
CA VAL A 159 -2.65 1.14 10.83
C VAL A 159 -1.32 1.19 10.10
N ALA A 160 -0.61 2.31 10.23
CA ALA A 160 0.79 2.39 9.78
C ALA A 160 1.72 2.10 10.96
N LEU A 161 2.56 1.09 10.80
CA LEU A 161 3.54 0.63 11.77
C LEU A 161 4.95 0.90 11.26
N ASN A 162 5.84 1.29 12.17
CA ASN A 162 7.27 1.44 11.89
C ASN A 162 8.09 0.53 12.78
N LYS A 163 9.27 0.14 12.31
CA LYS A 163 10.34 -0.49 13.10
C LYS A 163 11.69 0.06 12.66
N ARG A 164 12.58 0.38 13.59
CA ARG A 164 13.97 0.71 13.24
C ARG A 164 14.73 -0.59 12.96
N VAL A 165 15.37 -0.67 11.80
CA VAL A 165 16.19 -1.83 11.39
C VAL A 165 17.60 -1.31 11.10
N PRO A 166 18.65 -1.86 11.73
CA PRO A 166 20.02 -1.33 11.59
C PRO A 166 20.51 -1.21 10.15
N ASP A 167 20.15 -2.16 9.30
CA ASP A 167 20.61 -2.26 7.90
C ASP A 167 19.77 -1.42 6.91
N LEU A 168 18.86 -0.56 7.40
CA LEU A 168 18.04 0.32 6.56
C LEU A 168 18.25 1.79 6.96
N ASP A 169 18.49 2.64 5.97
CA ASP A 169 18.60 4.10 6.13
C ASP A 169 17.28 4.76 6.58
N HIS A 170 16.19 4.00 6.59
CA HIS A 170 14.86 4.44 6.97
C HIS A 170 14.17 3.35 7.82
N PRO A 171 13.16 3.69 8.63
CA PRO A 171 12.40 2.67 9.33
C PRO A 171 11.72 1.72 8.34
N MET A 172 11.59 0.46 8.73
CA MET A 172 10.76 -0.51 8.06
C MET A 172 9.29 -0.11 8.22
N TYR A 173 8.61 0.08 7.11
CA TYR A 173 7.20 0.46 7.06
C TYR A 173 6.32 -0.78 6.90
N LEU A 174 5.30 -0.91 7.74
CA LEU A 174 4.32 -1.99 7.72
C LEU A 174 2.92 -1.40 7.83
N ASP A 175 2.12 -1.52 6.77
CA ASP A 175 0.72 -1.14 6.77
C ASP A 175 -0.15 -2.36 7.09
N LEU A 176 -1.00 -2.23 8.10
CA LEU A 176 -1.94 -3.27 8.54
C LEU A 176 -3.37 -2.81 8.26
N LEU A 177 -4.10 -3.61 7.48
CA LEU A 177 -5.49 -3.38 7.09
C LEU A 177 -6.38 -4.49 7.66
N THR A 178 -7.67 -4.23 7.83
CA THR A 178 -8.66 -5.27 8.17
C THR A 178 -9.77 -5.33 7.13
N LEU A 179 -10.36 -6.52 6.93
CA LEU A 179 -11.48 -6.84 6.03
C LEU A 179 -11.18 -6.73 4.52
N GLY A 180 -10.53 -5.66 4.07
CA GLY A 180 -10.09 -5.50 2.68
C GLY A 180 -9.53 -4.10 2.37
N PRO A 181 -9.10 -3.86 1.11
CA PRO A 181 -8.53 -2.57 0.72
C PRO A 181 -9.56 -1.43 0.82
N ALA A 182 -9.07 -0.24 1.17
CA ALA A 182 -9.86 0.98 1.06
C ALA A 182 -10.16 1.27 -0.42
N VAL A 183 -11.40 1.66 -0.70
CA VAL A 183 -11.76 2.26 -1.99
C VAL A 183 -11.70 3.78 -1.87
N ASP A 184 -12.23 4.29 -0.77
CA ASP A 184 -12.18 5.70 -0.40
C ASP A 184 -12.20 5.84 1.14
N ARG A 185 -12.29 7.09 1.63
CA ARG A 185 -12.30 7.39 3.08
C ARG A 185 -13.48 6.79 3.83
N VAL A 186 -14.56 6.40 3.17
CA VAL A 186 -15.80 5.88 3.80
C VAL A 186 -16.18 4.47 3.32
N ARG A 187 -15.48 3.93 2.33
CA ARG A 187 -15.80 2.65 1.69
C ARG A 187 -14.57 1.78 1.53
N ALA A 188 -14.73 0.49 1.79
CA ALA A 188 -13.74 -0.55 1.51
C ALA A 188 -14.36 -1.59 0.59
N LEU A 189 -13.53 -2.46 0.02
CA LEU A 189 -13.95 -3.70 -0.59
C LEU A 189 -13.63 -4.86 0.36
N PRO A 190 -14.56 -5.28 1.24
CA PRO A 190 -14.34 -6.46 2.07
C PRO A 190 -14.10 -7.69 1.20
N LEU A 191 -13.10 -8.48 1.54
CA LEU A 191 -12.85 -9.74 0.87
C LEU A 191 -13.85 -10.79 1.37
N PRO A 192 -14.58 -11.48 0.47
CA PRO A 192 -15.52 -12.51 0.87
C PRO A 192 -14.79 -13.77 1.33
N GLU A 193 -15.50 -14.66 2.01
CA GLU A 193 -15.00 -15.93 2.51
C GLU A 193 -14.22 -16.75 1.47
N SER A 194 -14.70 -16.77 0.23
CA SER A 194 -14.05 -17.48 -0.87
C SER A 194 -12.66 -16.96 -1.25
N ALA A 195 -12.30 -15.73 -0.84
CA ALA A 195 -10.93 -15.22 -0.97
C ALA A 195 -9.98 -15.83 0.06
N TRP A 196 -10.50 -16.24 1.22
CA TRP A 196 -9.75 -16.76 2.37
C TRP A 196 -9.61 -18.28 2.34
N LEU A 197 -10.67 -19.02 2.02
CA LEU A 197 -10.66 -20.50 1.94
C LEU A 197 -9.55 -21.05 1.01
N SER A 198 -9.27 -20.34 -0.07
CA SER A 198 -8.20 -20.70 -1.01
C SER A 198 -6.77 -20.57 -0.45
N LEU A 199 -6.62 -20.00 0.75
CA LEU A 199 -5.34 -19.86 1.46
C LEU A 199 -5.10 -21.02 2.43
N GLU A 200 -6.16 -21.55 3.03
CA GLU A 200 -6.11 -22.67 3.99
C GLU A 200 -5.49 -23.92 3.36
N SER A 201 -5.67 -24.12 2.05
CA SER A 201 -5.07 -25.21 1.27
C SER A 201 -3.59 -25.01 0.90
N ARG A 202 -2.98 -23.84 1.18
CA ARG A 202 -1.60 -23.47 0.79
C ARG A 202 -0.69 -23.24 2.00
N GLY A 203 -0.91 -24.01 3.05
CA GLY A 203 -0.41 -23.81 4.41
C GLY A 203 1.07 -23.45 4.60
N ARG A 204 1.31 -22.75 5.73
CA ARG A 204 2.50 -22.74 6.60
C ARG A 204 3.87 -22.76 5.89
N GLY A 205 4.14 -21.76 5.07
CA GLY A 205 5.50 -21.45 4.60
C GLY A 205 6.20 -20.45 5.52
N GLU A 206 7.50 -20.25 5.31
CA GLU A 206 8.27 -19.18 5.98
C GLU A 206 7.79 -17.77 5.61
N HIS A 207 7.04 -17.65 4.52
CA HIS A 207 6.52 -16.38 4.03
C HIS A 207 5.02 -16.22 4.29
N PRO A 208 4.55 -14.97 4.48
CA PRO A 208 3.13 -14.67 4.56
C PRO A 208 2.34 -15.20 3.36
N PRO A 209 1.13 -15.74 3.57
CA PRO A 209 0.28 -16.17 2.47
C PRO A 209 -0.14 -14.98 1.61
N VAL A 210 -0.34 -15.20 0.32
CA VAL A 210 -0.82 -14.20 -0.65
C VAL A 210 -2.18 -14.59 -1.19
N LEU A 211 -3.02 -13.60 -1.51
CA LEU A 211 -4.32 -13.83 -2.13
C LEU A 211 -4.19 -14.64 -3.44
N PRO A 212 -5.21 -15.44 -3.82
CA PRO A 212 -5.30 -16.00 -5.16
C PRO A 212 -5.14 -14.92 -6.22
N LEU A 213 -4.58 -15.30 -7.37
CA LEU A 213 -4.18 -14.37 -8.41
C LEU A 213 -5.31 -13.40 -8.78
N ASP A 214 -6.53 -13.89 -8.99
CA ASP A 214 -7.65 -13.01 -9.35
C ASP A 214 -8.03 -12.01 -8.25
N TRP A 215 -7.96 -12.40 -6.98
CA TRP A 215 -8.24 -11.50 -5.85
C TRP A 215 -7.10 -10.51 -5.64
N GLN A 216 -5.85 -10.93 -5.86
CA GLN A 216 -4.72 -10.01 -5.90
C GLN A 216 -4.90 -8.95 -6.99
N THR A 217 -5.39 -9.33 -8.17
CA THR A 217 -5.71 -8.40 -9.26
C THR A 217 -6.85 -7.44 -8.89
N VAL A 218 -7.87 -7.92 -8.17
CA VAL A 218 -8.95 -7.07 -7.65
C VAL A 218 -8.41 -6.04 -6.66
N VAL A 219 -7.56 -6.45 -5.70
CA VAL A 219 -6.94 -5.54 -4.73
C VAL A 219 -6.04 -4.52 -5.46
N PHE A 220 -5.23 -4.97 -6.42
CA PHE A 220 -4.43 -4.08 -7.25
C PHE A 220 -5.29 -3.03 -7.97
N ALA A 221 -6.41 -3.43 -8.59
CA ALA A 221 -7.31 -2.49 -9.24
C ALA A 221 -7.93 -1.47 -8.28
N VAL A 222 -8.20 -1.85 -7.03
CA VAL A 222 -8.67 -0.93 -5.99
C VAL A 222 -7.57 0.05 -5.58
N GLU A 223 -6.32 -0.40 -5.44
CA GLU A 223 -5.16 0.47 -5.17
C GLU A 223 -4.98 1.54 -6.25
N LEU A 224 -5.25 1.21 -7.53
CA LEU A 224 -5.17 2.19 -8.62
C LEU A 224 -6.12 3.38 -8.44
N VAL A 225 -7.22 3.22 -7.69
CA VAL A 225 -8.13 4.34 -7.37
C VAL A 225 -7.41 5.40 -6.54
N GLU A 226 -6.57 4.97 -5.59
CA GLU A 226 -5.79 5.87 -4.72
C GLU A 226 -4.76 6.71 -5.50
N ARG A 227 -4.46 6.31 -6.74
CA ARG A 227 -3.47 6.96 -7.61
C ARG A 227 -4.09 8.01 -8.53
N GLU A 228 -5.41 8.11 -8.60
CA GLU A 228 -6.14 9.15 -9.34
C GLU A 228 -5.65 9.36 -10.79
N GLY A 229 -5.29 8.26 -11.49
CA GLY A 229 -4.79 8.32 -12.87
C GLY A 229 -3.28 8.54 -13.02
N SER A 230 -2.56 8.84 -11.94
CA SER A 230 -1.10 9.00 -11.92
C SER A 230 -0.39 7.65 -11.86
N TYR A 231 -0.55 6.83 -12.90
CA TYR A 231 0.04 5.50 -12.97
C TYR A 231 1.53 5.53 -13.34
N SER A 232 2.33 4.85 -12.56
CA SER A 232 3.77 4.66 -12.76
C SER A 232 4.07 3.53 -13.75
N LEU A 233 5.31 3.46 -14.24
CA LEU A 233 5.78 2.31 -15.04
C LEU A 233 5.67 0.99 -14.25
N ARG A 234 5.88 1.02 -12.93
CA ARG A 234 5.69 -0.14 -12.05
C ARG A 234 4.27 -0.70 -12.09
N ASP A 235 3.25 0.16 -12.20
CA ASP A 235 1.85 -0.30 -12.27
C ASP A 235 1.56 -1.01 -13.59
N GLN A 236 2.15 -0.51 -14.67
CA GLN A 236 2.06 -1.15 -15.99
C GLN A 236 2.72 -2.53 -15.93
N LEU A 237 3.90 -2.65 -15.31
CA LEU A 237 4.58 -3.93 -15.10
C LEU A 237 3.76 -4.90 -14.24
N ASP A 238 3.18 -4.44 -13.14
CA ASP A 238 2.33 -5.26 -12.28
C ASP A 238 1.12 -5.79 -13.06
N LEU A 239 0.49 -4.95 -13.89
CA LEU A 239 -0.58 -5.36 -14.79
C LEU A 239 -0.13 -6.44 -15.79
N LEU A 240 1.03 -6.27 -16.43
CA LEU A 240 1.61 -7.28 -17.34
C LEU A 240 1.83 -8.61 -16.64
N VAL A 241 2.42 -8.57 -15.44
CA VAL A 241 2.72 -9.77 -14.65
C VAL A 241 1.43 -10.51 -14.29
N LEU A 242 0.41 -9.79 -13.82
CA LEU A 242 -0.89 -10.38 -13.49
C LEU A 242 -1.56 -11.01 -14.73
N ALA A 243 -1.51 -10.33 -15.88
CA ALA A 243 -2.04 -10.85 -17.13
C ALA A 243 -1.33 -12.16 -17.54
N ARG A 244 0.01 -12.16 -17.55
CA ARG A 244 0.82 -13.31 -17.96
C ARG A 244 0.79 -14.49 -17.00
N ARG A 245 0.54 -14.24 -15.71
CA ARG A 245 0.32 -15.29 -14.72
C ARG A 245 -1.05 -15.95 -14.84
N GLY A 246 -1.89 -15.50 -15.78
CA GLY A 246 -3.18 -16.12 -16.07
C GLY A 246 -4.31 -15.63 -15.16
N ALA A 247 -4.31 -14.34 -14.77
CA ALA A 247 -5.44 -13.77 -14.05
C ALA A 247 -6.72 -13.94 -14.89
N ARG A 248 -7.78 -14.47 -14.27
CA ARG A 248 -9.06 -14.73 -14.96
C ARG A 248 -9.88 -13.44 -15.01
N TRP A 249 -9.60 -12.61 -16.01
CA TRP A 249 -10.20 -11.28 -16.18
C TRP A 249 -11.72 -11.24 -16.10
N PRO A 250 -12.50 -12.19 -16.66
CA PRO A 250 -13.95 -12.22 -16.46
C PRO A 250 -14.37 -12.27 -14.99
N LEU A 251 -13.65 -13.06 -14.17
CA LEU A 251 -13.91 -13.14 -12.74
C LEU A 251 -13.47 -11.87 -12.00
N VAL A 252 -12.32 -11.29 -12.38
CA VAL A 252 -11.85 -10.00 -11.85
C VAL A 252 -12.90 -8.92 -12.10
N TRP A 253 -13.42 -8.82 -13.33
CA TRP A 253 -14.46 -7.85 -13.68
C TRP A 253 -15.75 -8.03 -12.89
N ASN A 254 -16.20 -9.27 -12.72
CA ASN A 254 -17.37 -9.57 -11.91
C ASN A 254 -17.18 -9.15 -10.45
N ARG A 255 -16.00 -9.44 -9.88
CA ARG A 255 -15.65 -9.05 -8.49
C ARG A 255 -15.52 -7.54 -8.30
N LEU A 256 -15.12 -6.80 -9.33
CA LEU A 256 -15.05 -5.33 -9.32
C LEU A 256 -16.39 -4.64 -9.60
N ARG A 257 -17.46 -5.37 -9.90
CA ARG A 257 -18.80 -4.78 -10.11
C ARG A 257 -19.27 -3.84 -8.98
N PRO A 258 -19.00 -4.11 -7.69
CA PRO A 258 -19.36 -3.18 -6.60
C PRO A 258 -18.49 -1.91 -6.53
N VAL A 259 -17.39 -1.86 -7.29
CA VAL A 259 -16.38 -0.78 -7.25
C VAL A 259 -16.09 -0.29 -8.68
N PRO A 260 -17.04 0.43 -9.32
CA PRO A 260 -16.88 0.88 -10.71
C PRO A 260 -15.66 1.81 -10.91
N GLU A 261 -15.23 2.52 -9.88
CA GLU A 261 -14.07 3.40 -9.91
C GLU A 261 -12.78 2.61 -10.12
N ALA A 262 -12.63 1.48 -9.44
CA ALA A 262 -11.50 0.55 -9.63
C ALA A 262 -11.49 -0.07 -11.01
N ARG A 263 -12.68 -0.34 -11.59
CA ARG A 263 -12.78 -0.77 -12.99
C ARG A 263 -12.28 0.31 -13.95
N GLY A 264 -12.72 1.55 -13.74
CA GLY A 264 -12.28 2.70 -14.53
C GLY A 264 -10.77 2.88 -14.44
N ALA A 265 -10.21 2.80 -13.23
CA ALA A 265 -8.77 2.94 -13.02
C ALA A 265 -7.96 1.85 -13.76
N LEU A 266 -8.40 0.59 -13.66
CA LEU A 266 -7.79 -0.52 -14.36
C LEU A 266 -7.87 -0.38 -15.90
N ILE A 267 -9.00 0.09 -16.44
CA ILE A 267 -9.15 0.37 -17.88
C ILE A 267 -8.16 1.46 -18.31
N SER A 268 -8.05 2.55 -17.54
CA SER A 268 -7.14 3.65 -17.85
C SER A 268 -5.68 3.20 -17.80
N LEU A 269 -5.28 2.42 -16.79
CA LEU A 269 -3.93 1.84 -16.72
C LEU A 269 -3.65 0.93 -17.93
N TRP A 270 -4.62 0.07 -18.29
CA TRP A 270 -4.46 -0.81 -19.44
C TRP A 270 -4.30 -0.03 -20.75
N ARG A 271 -5.11 1.02 -20.98
CA ARG A 271 -4.98 1.88 -22.15
C ARG A 271 -3.60 2.51 -22.20
N LYS A 272 -3.13 3.07 -21.08
CA LYS A 272 -1.79 3.64 -20.94
C LYS A 272 -0.70 2.60 -21.25
N THR A 273 -0.84 1.38 -20.73
CA THR A 273 0.11 0.29 -20.96
C THR A 273 0.15 -0.10 -22.44
N ARG A 274 -1.01 -0.20 -23.09
CA ARG A 274 -1.14 -0.60 -24.50
C ARG A 274 -0.65 0.47 -25.47
N SER A 275 -0.92 1.74 -25.20
CA SER A 275 -0.45 2.85 -26.04
C SER A 275 0.98 3.27 -25.71
N GLY A 276 1.52 2.80 -24.58
CA GLY A 276 2.84 3.15 -24.08
C GLY A 276 3.92 2.17 -24.52
N LEU A 277 5.13 2.39 -23.98
CA LEU A 277 6.36 1.69 -24.37
C LEU A 277 6.36 0.18 -24.05
N LEU A 278 5.42 -0.30 -23.25
CA LEU A 278 5.25 -1.71 -22.91
C LEU A 278 4.13 -2.41 -23.70
N GLY A 279 3.49 -1.71 -24.64
CA GLY A 279 2.34 -2.22 -25.40
C GLY A 279 2.63 -3.53 -26.12
N ASP A 280 3.77 -3.64 -26.78
CA ASP A 280 4.17 -4.84 -27.52
C ASP A 280 4.41 -6.05 -26.60
N ALA A 281 4.83 -5.80 -25.34
CA ALA A 281 5.08 -6.86 -24.37
C ALA A 281 3.78 -7.51 -23.83
N LEU A 282 2.62 -6.86 -24.02
CA LEU A 282 1.32 -7.52 -23.78
C LEU A 282 1.09 -8.67 -24.76
N GLY A 283 1.70 -8.61 -25.96
CA GLY A 283 1.45 -9.56 -27.05
C GLY A 283 0.05 -9.43 -27.64
N SER A 284 -0.16 -10.00 -28.83
CA SER A 284 -1.50 -10.17 -29.43
C SER A 284 -2.34 -11.24 -28.70
N SER A 285 -1.71 -12.09 -27.90
CA SER A 285 -2.31 -13.24 -27.21
C SER A 285 -2.98 -12.91 -25.87
N THR A 286 -2.85 -11.69 -25.34
CA THR A 286 -3.87 -11.15 -24.43
C THR A 286 -5.10 -10.82 -25.26
N GLY A 287 -5.67 -11.85 -25.89
CA GLY A 287 -6.95 -11.81 -26.60
C GLY A 287 -7.92 -11.00 -25.77
N PRO A 288 -8.79 -10.24 -26.43
CA PRO A 288 -9.31 -8.99 -25.90
C PRO A 288 -9.59 -9.10 -24.41
N LEU A 289 -8.71 -8.51 -23.58
CA LEU A 289 -8.98 -8.23 -22.16
C LEU A 289 -10.36 -7.52 -21.98
N TRP A 290 -10.82 -7.00 -23.12
CA TRP A 290 -12.05 -6.36 -23.50
C TRP A 290 -13.02 -7.23 -24.32
N ALA A 291 -13.04 -8.57 -24.33
CA ALA A 291 -14.23 -9.26 -24.83
C ALA A 291 -15.38 -8.67 -24.02
N THR A 292 -16.18 -7.89 -24.70
CA THR A 292 -16.71 -6.58 -24.28
C THR A 292 -17.29 -6.64 -22.87
N PRO A 293 -17.19 -5.60 -22.00
CA PRO A 293 -18.09 -5.56 -20.83
C PRO A 293 -19.49 -5.88 -21.36
N PRO A 294 -20.13 -6.98 -20.95
CA PRO A 294 -21.15 -7.65 -21.76
C PRO A 294 -22.14 -6.63 -22.30
N GLN A 295 -22.05 -6.34 -23.61
CA GLN A 295 -22.81 -5.26 -24.24
C GLN A 295 -24.33 -5.52 -24.18
N GLY A 296 -24.74 -6.72 -23.78
CA GLY A 296 -26.14 -7.11 -23.60
C GLY A 296 -26.69 -7.02 -22.19
N SER A 297 -25.88 -6.79 -21.14
CA SER A 297 -26.43 -6.62 -19.80
C SER A 297 -26.51 -5.13 -19.45
N ARG A 298 -27.49 -4.45 -20.05
CA ARG A 298 -28.38 -3.62 -19.23
C ARG A 298 -29.12 -4.53 -18.23
N THR A 299 -28.39 -5.30 -17.41
CA THR A 299 -28.87 -5.46 -16.07
C THR A 299 -28.93 -4.01 -15.59
N PRO A 300 -30.09 -3.49 -15.16
CA PRO A 300 -30.07 -2.24 -14.44
C PRO A 300 -28.96 -2.46 -13.42
N VAL A 301 -27.88 -1.66 -13.49
CA VAL A 301 -27.00 -1.49 -12.35
C VAL A 301 -28.00 -1.12 -11.31
N GLY A 302 -28.42 -2.12 -10.54
CA GLY A 302 -29.50 -1.93 -9.60
C GLY A 302 -28.98 -0.75 -8.84
N ARG A 303 -29.71 0.36 -8.92
CA ARG A 303 -29.61 1.40 -7.92
C ARG A 303 -30.11 0.74 -6.61
N ARG A 304 -29.50 -0.37 -6.17
CA ARG A 304 -29.25 -0.65 -4.77
C ARG A 304 -28.51 0.57 -4.35
N SER A 305 -29.30 1.49 -3.84
CA SER A 305 -28.90 2.85 -3.73
C SER A 305 -27.73 2.79 -2.75
N ASP A 306 -26.52 3.14 -3.21
CA ASP A 306 -25.39 3.43 -2.32
C ASP A 306 -25.69 4.74 -1.58
N VAL A 307 -26.96 4.98 -1.22
CA VAL A 307 -27.44 6.08 -0.40
C VAL A 307 -26.62 6.10 0.88
N PRO A 308 -26.31 4.94 1.54
CA PRO A 308 -25.34 4.89 2.62
C PRO A 308 -23.98 5.54 2.29
N GLY A 309 -23.32 5.13 1.19
CA GLY A 309 -22.04 5.71 0.80
C GLY A 309 -22.12 7.16 0.35
N ARG A 310 -23.18 7.56 -0.37
CA ARG A 310 -23.37 8.93 -0.87
C ARG A 310 -23.59 9.92 0.27
N TRP A 311 -24.42 9.60 1.26
CA TRP A 311 -24.61 10.48 2.41
C TRP A 311 -23.32 10.55 3.23
N ARG A 312 -22.62 9.44 3.45
CA ARG A 312 -21.33 9.42 4.18
C ARG A 312 -20.31 10.33 3.51
N ARG A 313 -20.15 10.22 2.19
CA ARG A 313 -19.25 11.08 1.41
C ARG A 313 -19.61 12.55 1.55
N ARG A 314 -20.91 12.90 1.49
CA ARG A 314 -21.36 14.28 1.68
C ARG A 314 -21.06 14.80 3.08
N VAL A 315 -21.30 14.00 4.12
CA VAL A 315 -21.00 14.37 5.52
C VAL A 315 -19.50 14.57 5.72
N VAL A 316 -18.67 13.65 5.23
CA VAL A 316 -17.21 13.76 5.32
C VAL A 316 -16.71 14.99 4.53
N ALA A 317 -17.20 15.20 3.31
CA ALA A 317 -16.82 16.36 2.49
C ALA A 317 -17.25 17.70 3.13
N ALA A 318 -18.45 17.76 3.72
CA ALA A 318 -18.93 18.95 4.42
C ALA A 318 -18.04 19.26 5.63
N LEU A 319 -17.72 18.25 6.44
CA LEU A 319 -16.84 18.43 7.59
C LEU A 319 -15.43 18.84 7.17
N GLU A 320 -14.88 18.25 6.12
CA GLU A 320 -13.58 18.66 5.55
C GLU A 320 -13.61 20.11 5.05
N SER A 321 -14.71 20.55 4.44
CA SER A 321 -14.91 21.93 4.01
C SER A 321 -14.89 22.89 5.20
N VAL A 322 -15.62 22.56 6.27
CA VAL A 322 -15.64 23.36 7.52
C VAL A 322 -14.24 23.41 8.16
N VAL A 323 -13.53 22.29 8.23
CA VAL A 323 -12.16 22.24 8.77
C VAL A 323 -11.19 23.03 7.88
N ARG A 324 -11.37 23.02 6.56
CA ARG A 324 -10.55 23.81 5.63
C ARG A 324 -10.82 25.31 5.77
N GLY A 325 -12.08 25.72 5.81
CA GLY A 325 -12.49 27.11 5.96
C GLY A 325 -12.06 27.72 7.31
N SER A 326 -12.17 26.98 8.41
CA SER A 326 -11.70 27.46 9.72
C SER A 326 -10.17 27.67 9.78
N ARG A 327 -9.40 26.97 8.94
CA ARG A 327 -7.95 27.16 8.84
C ARG A 327 -7.56 28.38 8.01
N SER A 328 -8.24 28.62 6.88
CA SER A 328 -7.97 29.81 6.08
C SER A 328 -8.29 31.11 6.83
N VAL A 329 -9.12 31.03 7.87
CA VAL A 329 -9.46 32.16 8.76
C VAL A 329 -8.53 32.23 10.00
N GLY A 330 -7.47 31.41 10.07
CA GLY A 330 -6.47 31.51 11.13
C GLY A 330 -6.96 31.12 12.54
N THR A 331 -8.04 30.32 12.66
CA THR A 331 -8.58 29.88 13.96
C THR A 331 -8.49 28.36 14.18
N PRO A 332 -7.28 27.79 14.36
CA PRO A 332 -7.09 26.37 14.72
C PRO A 332 -7.90 25.93 15.94
N ALA A 333 -8.14 26.85 16.89
CA ALA A 333 -8.94 26.59 18.09
C ALA A 333 -10.41 26.29 17.77
N LEU A 334 -11.00 26.97 16.78
CA LEU A 334 -12.37 26.74 16.35
C LEU A 334 -12.51 25.37 15.67
N ALA A 335 -11.58 25.06 14.76
CA ALA A 335 -11.52 23.74 14.11
C ALA A 335 -11.38 22.61 15.15
N ARG A 336 -10.52 22.81 16.16
CA ARG A 336 -10.34 21.86 17.27
C ARG A 336 -11.64 21.68 18.04
N ARG A 337 -12.31 22.78 18.45
CA ARG A 337 -13.58 22.73 19.19
C ARG A 337 -14.64 21.96 18.43
N VAL A 338 -14.85 22.27 17.14
CA VAL A 338 -15.83 21.57 16.27
C VAL A 338 -15.54 20.08 16.19
N VAL A 339 -14.29 19.69 15.96
CA VAL A 339 -13.92 18.26 15.87
C VAL A 339 -14.08 17.54 17.21
N THR A 340 -13.71 18.18 18.33
CA THR A 340 -13.82 17.58 19.67
C THR A 340 -15.25 17.53 20.19
N SER A 341 -16.15 18.39 19.72
CA SER A 341 -17.57 18.37 20.10
C SER A 341 -18.37 17.30 19.38
N LEU A 342 -17.84 16.71 18.31
CA LEU A 342 -18.52 15.66 17.58
C LEU A 342 -18.48 14.34 18.36
N PRO A 343 -19.63 13.70 18.61
CA PRO A 343 -19.68 12.48 19.40
C PRO A 343 -19.14 11.31 18.55
N ALA A 344 -17.88 10.95 18.81
CA ALA A 344 -17.15 9.99 17.99
C ALA A 344 -17.76 8.57 18.00
N GLY A 345 -18.43 8.17 19.09
CA GLY A 345 -19.18 6.91 19.17
C GLY A 345 -20.33 6.83 18.15
N PRO A 346 -21.32 7.74 18.17
CA PRO A 346 -22.32 7.88 17.11
C PRO A 346 -21.72 7.98 15.71
N TRP A 347 -20.66 8.78 15.53
CA TRP A 347 -19.96 8.91 14.25
C TRP A 347 -19.46 7.54 13.71
N PHE A 348 -18.80 6.78 14.57
CA PHE A 348 -18.32 5.44 14.26
C PHE A 348 -19.48 4.46 13.97
N ARG A 349 -20.56 4.49 14.75
CA ARG A 349 -21.75 3.64 14.52
C ARG A 349 -22.39 3.90 13.16
N LEU A 350 -22.32 5.14 12.68
CA LEU A 350 -22.79 5.53 11.35
C LEU A 350 -21.86 5.07 10.21
N GLY A 351 -20.72 4.44 10.53
CA GLY A 351 -19.72 3.95 9.57
C GLY A 351 -18.86 5.06 8.98
N LEU A 352 -18.76 6.19 9.66
CA LEU A 352 -17.87 7.29 9.30
C LEU A 352 -16.47 7.04 9.88
N PRO A 353 -15.40 7.50 9.19
CA PRO A 353 -14.05 7.34 9.67
C PRO A 353 -13.83 8.08 10.99
N VAL A 354 -13.12 7.43 11.88
CA VAL A 354 -12.58 7.98 13.11
C VAL A 354 -11.10 7.63 13.20
N PHE A 355 -10.37 8.43 13.95
CA PHE A 355 -8.93 8.35 14.08
C PHE A 355 -8.58 8.08 15.53
N LEU A 356 -7.77 7.07 15.77
CA LEU A 356 -7.26 6.73 17.09
C LEU A 356 -5.82 7.23 17.19
N LEU A 357 -5.59 8.13 18.15
CA LEU A 357 -4.24 8.54 18.54
C LEU A 357 -3.80 7.66 19.71
N PRO A 358 -2.68 6.92 19.60
CA PRO A 358 -2.14 6.20 20.75
C PRO A 358 -1.85 7.21 21.86
N VAL A 359 -2.29 6.92 23.08
CA VAL A 359 -2.04 7.78 24.25
C VAL A 359 -0.93 7.16 25.09
N PRO A 360 0.01 7.94 25.64
CA PRO A 360 0.84 7.43 26.71
C PRO A 360 -0.05 6.94 27.89
N PRO A 361 0.38 5.90 28.63
CA PRO A 361 -0.42 5.16 29.62
C PRO A 361 -0.94 5.97 30.84
N ARG A 362 -0.80 7.30 30.84
CA ARG A 362 -1.13 8.19 31.95
C ARG A 362 -2.43 8.99 31.76
N VAL A 363 -3.14 8.83 30.64
CA VAL A 363 -4.38 9.58 30.39
C VAL A 363 -5.61 8.75 30.79
N ARG A 364 -6.16 9.03 31.98
CA ARG A 364 -7.38 8.39 32.49
C ARG A 364 -8.57 8.61 31.54
N GLY A 365 -9.26 7.51 31.16
CA GLY A 365 -10.54 7.54 30.42
C GLY A 365 -10.46 7.25 28.92
N SER A 366 -9.26 7.14 28.33
CA SER A 366 -9.04 6.81 26.91
C SER A 366 -9.63 5.44 26.49
N GLY A 367 -9.53 4.43 27.35
CA GLY A 367 -9.98 3.05 27.06
C GLY A 367 -11.50 2.89 26.83
N ARG A 368 -12.36 3.74 27.40
CA ARG A 368 -13.82 3.66 27.19
C ARG A 368 -14.22 4.02 25.76
N VAL A 369 -13.45 4.88 25.11
CA VAL A 369 -13.76 5.43 23.79
C VAL A 369 -13.26 4.52 22.67
N ALA A 370 -12.11 3.86 22.85
CA ALA A 370 -11.63 2.82 21.94
C ALA A 370 -12.52 1.56 21.94
N ALA A 371 -13.08 1.19 23.11
CA ALA A 371 -14.08 0.13 23.20
C ALA A 371 -15.32 0.44 22.35
N ALA A 372 -15.76 1.71 22.29
CA ALA A 372 -16.87 2.13 21.44
C ALA A 372 -16.56 2.06 19.93
N ALA A 373 -15.28 2.03 19.55
CA ALA A 373 -14.79 1.82 18.19
C ALA A 373 -14.49 0.34 17.89
N GLY A 374 -14.87 -0.60 18.77
CA GLY A 374 -14.64 -2.03 18.58
C GLY A 374 -13.23 -2.51 18.92
N LEU A 375 -12.44 -1.71 19.66
CA LEU A 375 -11.09 -2.04 20.12
C LEU A 375 -11.02 -2.03 21.65
N PRO A 376 -11.65 -3.00 22.33
CA PRO A 376 -11.58 -3.10 23.78
C PRO A 376 -10.12 -3.32 24.22
N GLY A 377 -9.68 -2.58 25.23
CA GLY A 377 -8.31 -2.68 25.80
C GLY A 377 -7.24 -1.86 25.07
N TYR A 378 -7.60 -1.08 24.05
CA TYR A 378 -6.66 -0.16 23.39
C TYR A 378 -6.79 1.25 23.98
N GLU A 379 -5.74 1.80 24.60
CA GLU A 379 -5.77 3.16 25.14
C GLU A 379 -5.49 4.18 24.03
N ALA A 380 -6.55 4.79 23.49
CA ALA A 380 -6.45 5.78 22.42
C ALA A 380 -7.41 6.97 22.62
N LEU A 381 -7.01 8.14 22.13
CA LEU A 381 -7.92 9.27 21.93
C LEU A 381 -8.61 9.11 20.57
N LEU A 382 -9.93 9.28 20.54
CA LEU A 382 -10.75 9.13 19.33
C LEU A 382 -11.14 10.49 18.78
N TYR A 383 -10.85 10.73 17.50
CA TYR A 383 -11.24 11.93 16.79
C TYR A 383 -12.03 11.60 15.52
N PRO A 384 -13.15 12.29 15.23
CA PRO A 384 -13.87 12.10 13.95
C PRO A 384 -13.09 12.63 12.74
N LEU A 385 -12.09 13.49 12.96
CA LEU A 385 -11.11 13.89 11.95
C LEU A 385 -9.75 14.15 12.61
N VAL A 386 -8.66 13.77 11.94
CA VAL A 386 -7.32 14.29 12.26
C VAL A 386 -7.07 15.54 11.42
N PRO A 387 -6.95 16.73 12.03
CA PRO A 387 -6.53 17.92 11.31
C PRO A 387 -5.13 17.68 10.69
N ARG A 388 -4.86 18.04 9.42
CA ARG A 388 -3.45 18.07 8.91
C ARG A 388 -2.57 18.87 9.90
N GLY A 389 -1.42 18.32 10.29
CA GLY A 389 -0.51 18.92 11.30
C GLY A 389 -0.63 18.34 12.71
N TYR A 390 -1.75 17.67 13.06
CA TYR A 390 -1.88 17.01 14.37
C TYR A 390 -0.97 15.78 14.53
N SER A 391 -0.61 15.15 13.41
CA SER A 391 0.35 14.04 13.37
C SER A 391 1.77 14.46 13.73
N ALA A 392 2.12 15.75 13.64
CA ALA A 392 3.45 16.23 14.01
C ALA A 392 3.55 16.53 15.52
N ILE A 393 2.46 17.01 16.14
CA ILE A 393 2.46 17.46 17.54
C ILE A 393 2.21 16.30 18.52
N ALA A 394 1.43 15.29 18.13
CA ALA A 394 1.11 14.14 18.99
C ALA A 394 2.13 12.99 18.93
N PHE A 395 3.09 13.04 17.99
CA PHE A 395 4.03 11.96 17.71
C PHE A 395 5.49 12.44 17.73
N VAL A 396 5.84 13.31 18.68
CA VAL A 396 7.23 13.36 19.12
C VAL A 396 7.51 11.94 19.65
N PRO A 397 8.42 11.16 19.03
CA PRO A 397 8.78 9.87 19.58
C PRO A 397 9.17 10.11 21.03
N SER A 398 8.60 9.35 21.98
CA SER A 398 9.26 9.28 23.28
C SER A 398 10.72 8.95 23.00
N PRO A 399 11.68 9.72 23.53
CA PRO A 399 13.07 9.34 23.41
C PRO A 399 13.14 7.88 23.85
N ALA A 400 13.76 7.05 23.01
CA ALA A 400 14.05 5.68 23.39
C ALA A 400 14.66 5.71 24.80
N PRO A 401 14.28 4.80 25.71
CA PRO A 401 14.92 4.76 27.01
C PRO A 401 16.42 4.77 26.77
N GLU A 402 17.09 5.81 27.28
CA GLU A 402 18.52 6.00 27.12
C GLU A 402 19.19 4.69 27.49
N SER A 403 19.74 4.00 26.49
CA SER A 403 20.69 2.94 26.74
C SER A 403 21.86 3.62 27.43
N ALA A 404 21.91 3.48 28.76
CA ALA A 404 23.04 3.87 29.57
C ALA A 404 24.32 3.26 28.96
N GLY A 405 25.34 4.10 28.74
CA GLY A 405 26.70 3.69 28.42
C GLY A 405 27.13 3.99 26.98
N THR A 406 27.53 5.23 26.70
CA THR A 406 28.92 5.64 26.41
C THR A 406 29.77 4.66 25.59
N HIS A 407 30.07 5.01 24.34
CA HIS A 407 31.43 5.45 24.00
C HIS A 407 31.46 6.31 22.74
N SER A 408 32.23 7.39 22.88
CA SER A 408 32.54 8.45 21.95
C SER A 408 33.51 7.99 20.86
N SER A 409 33.28 8.43 19.61
CA SER A 409 34.36 8.86 18.72
C SER A 409 33.80 9.81 17.65
N ALA A 410 34.38 11.01 17.63
CA ALA A 410 34.04 12.16 16.81
C ALA A 410 34.41 12.03 15.32
N GLY A 411 33.73 12.82 14.48
CA GLY A 411 34.08 13.12 13.09
C GLY A 411 32.99 13.98 12.42
N PRO A 412 33.34 14.88 11.48
CA PRO A 412 33.05 16.31 11.62
C PRO A 412 31.85 16.86 10.84
N ASP A 413 31.55 18.11 11.19
CA ASP A 413 30.47 19.00 10.79
C ASP A 413 30.20 19.14 9.29
N ASP A 414 28.91 19.28 8.95
CA ASP A 414 28.45 20.15 7.87
C ASP A 414 27.03 20.70 8.19
N PRO A 415 26.70 21.94 7.76
CA PRO A 415 25.68 22.77 8.39
C PRO A 415 24.25 22.48 7.92
N LYS A 416 23.32 22.59 8.88
CA LYS A 416 21.87 22.53 8.68
C LYS A 416 21.38 23.73 7.87
N VAL A 417 20.76 23.46 6.72
CA VAL A 417 19.91 24.42 6.01
C VAL A 417 18.45 24.12 6.37
N GLU A 418 17.80 25.05 7.05
CA GLU A 418 16.36 25.04 7.31
C GLU A 418 15.56 25.29 6.00
N PRO A 419 14.38 24.68 5.81
CA PRO A 419 13.50 25.07 4.72
C PRO A 419 12.58 26.24 5.13
N PRO A 420 12.34 27.23 4.25
CA PRO A 420 11.43 28.32 4.54
C PRO A 420 9.96 27.87 4.41
N CYS A 421 9.15 28.37 5.34
CA CYS A 421 7.69 28.35 5.27
C CYS A 421 7.19 29.19 4.08
N THR A 422 6.36 28.61 3.22
CA THR A 422 5.19 29.29 2.63
C THR A 422 4.02 28.31 2.48
#